data_AF-A0A6L8N5J7-F1
#
_entry.id   AF-A0A6L8N5J7-F1
#
_cell.length_a   1.000
_cell.length_b   1.000
_cell.length_c   1.000
_cell.angle_alpha   90.00
_cell.angle_beta   90.00
_cell.angle_gamma   90.00
#
_symmetry.space_group_name_H-M   'P 1'
#
loop_
_entity.id
_entity.type
_entity.pdbx_description
1 polymer ?
#
loop_
_entity_poly.entity_id
_entity_poly.type
_entity_poly.pdbx_seq_one_letter_code
_entity_poly.pdbx_strand_id
1 'polypeptide(L)'
;MAALRTKAGYTHGEYAQLIATTHAELGFGQMAARREKVSRWEAGRAVPERTAQLAIAHIHAVPQEEVLRLDWPDWLHLANGDTRQLELPWTRAAVPEAILDAVAGRKQLQQEYLLATGWAARSLVKNWLDAVSEEVSLAPTVPLRGVVGRMPPAEAESAEPGSLLEACTRLRTLHQFAAKFSASWLAPATELELRHLADHFLASPEALHTGREVLVLAAEGLSVCGFIARVQGEHVNAQRFYVAALRCATAAADPEVAAAVLTMHVGQYLDLEMHEEAAELLAAVRELLDRHTNGTADPALQALLYAQTARIHAQRGDDMGRVRAMAAGRRALSTPSAAGLPILPLRSESWLSCIDAVSLLDMHQPERALRHFDPLFSRQGPGLNLPPVVRAMYLLRAAEAQLTLGDLVGGAESEAKASALLGGVQAAAAERIRVALRAARHERR
;
A
#
# COMPACT_ATOMS: atom_id res chain seq x y z
N MET A 1 -9.84 18.50 3.25
CA MET A 1 -11.04 19.37 3.09
C MET A 1 -11.43 19.60 1.62
N ALA A 2 -10.52 20.01 0.73
CA ALA A 2 -10.87 20.29 -0.67
C ALA A 2 -11.52 19.11 -1.41
N ALA A 3 -11.03 17.90 -1.15
CA ALA A 3 -11.61 16.66 -1.67
C ALA A 3 -13.06 16.46 -1.21
N LEU A 4 -13.35 16.64 0.08
CA LEU A 4 -14.70 16.53 0.66
C LEU A 4 -15.68 17.51 0.02
N ARG A 5 -15.30 18.78 -0.08
CA ARG A 5 -16.13 19.81 -0.70
C ARG A 5 -16.44 19.47 -2.16
N THR A 6 -15.41 19.09 -2.93
CA THR A 6 -15.54 18.77 -4.35
C THR A 6 -16.38 17.52 -4.56
N LYS A 7 -16.19 16.48 -3.73
CA LYS A 7 -16.99 15.25 -3.73
C LYS A 7 -18.46 15.53 -3.46
N ALA A 8 -18.76 16.46 -2.55
CA ALA A 8 -20.12 16.90 -2.24
C ALA A 8 -20.70 17.89 -3.26
N GLY A 9 -19.95 18.23 -4.32
CA GLY A 9 -20.43 19.08 -5.42
C GLY A 9 -20.52 20.57 -5.11
N TYR A 10 -19.91 21.05 -4.02
CA TYR A 10 -20.01 22.45 -3.60
C TYR A 10 -18.87 23.33 -4.12
N THR A 11 -19.19 24.56 -4.50
CA THR A 11 -18.20 25.64 -4.63
C THR A 11 -17.72 26.12 -3.25
N HIS A 12 -16.61 26.88 -3.17
CA HIS A 12 -16.15 27.45 -1.89
C HIS A 12 -17.19 28.33 -1.20
N GLY A 13 -18.00 29.07 -1.97
CA GLY A 13 -19.03 29.95 -1.44
C GLY A 13 -20.21 29.18 -0.86
N GLU A 14 -20.74 28.22 -1.62
CA GLU A 14 -21.83 27.34 -1.18
C GLU A 14 -21.42 26.55 0.06
N TYR A 15 -20.18 26.04 0.08
CA TYR A 15 -19.70 25.29 1.21
C TYR A 15 -19.50 26.17 2.46
N ALA A 16 -19.04 27.41 2.30
CA ALA A 16 -18.96 28.36 3.41
C ALA A 16 -20.34 28.67 4.00
N GLN A 17 -21.36 28.78 3.15
CA GLN A 17 -22.74 29.02 3.57
C GLN A 17 -23.32 27.81 4.29
N LEU A 18 -23.07 26.60 3.77
CA LEU A 18 -23.49 25.36 4.41
C LEU A 18 -22.88 25.23 5.81
N ILE A 19 -21.56 25.42 5.96
CA ILE A 19 -20.90 25.36 7.27
C ILE A 19 -21.48 26.42 8.22
N ALA A 20 -21.71 27.65 7.76
CA ALA A 20 -22.30 28.70 8.61
C ALA A 20 -23.71 28.37 9.08
N THR A 21 -24.52 27.79 8.20
CA THR A 21 -25.89 27.36 8.51
C THR A 21 -25.88 26.23 9.53
N THR A 22 -25.10 25.18 9.27
CA THR A 22 -24.95 24.04 10.20
C THR A 22 -24.34 24.46 11.53
N HIS A 23 -23.39 25.40 11.54
CA HIS A 23 -22.83 25.95 12.77
C HIS A 23 -23.89 26.64 13.63
N ALA A 24 -24.82 27.37 13.01
CA ALA A 24 -25.94 27.98 13.71
C ALA A 24 -26.97 26.94 14.18
N GLU A 25 -27.28 25.93 13.36
CA GLU A 25 -28.20 24.83 13.70
C GLU A 25 -27.72 23.99 14.88
N LEU A 26 -26.41 23.76 14.99
CA LEU A 26 -25.78 23.06 16.12
C LEU A 26 -25.67 23.93 17.39
N GLY A 27 -26.17 25.17 17.35
CA GLY A 27 -26.20 26.05 18.52
C GLY A 27 -24.88 26.76 18.84
N PHE A 28 -23.89 26.72 17.95
CA PHE A 28 -22.60 27.39 18.15
C PHE A 28 -22.62 28.89 17.83
N GLY A 29 -23.77 29.40 17.36
CA GLY A 29 -23.98 30.81 17.04
C GLY A 29 -23.69 31.14 15.56
N GLN A 30 -23.69 32.43 15.25
CA GLN A 30 -23.55 32.90 13.87
C GLN A 30 -22.08 32.89 13.42
N MET A 31 -21.82 32.29 12.25
CA MET A 31 -20.51 32.28 11.61
C MET A 31 -20.56 33.01 10.27
N ALA A 32 -19.55 33.84 9.97
CA ALA A 32 -19.44 34.48 8.67
C ALA A 32 -19.14 33.46 7.54
N ALA A 33 -20.06 33.33 6.59
CA ALA A 33 -19.91 32.53 5.37
C ALA A 33 -19.04 33.26 4.34
N ARG A 34 -17.71 33.05 4.38
CA ARG A 34 -16.76 33.64 3.42
C ARG A 34 -15.98 32.55 2.70
N ARG A 35 -16.02 32.55 1.37
CA ARG A 35 -15.28 31.60 0.53
C ARG A 35 -13.78 31.59 0.82
N GLU A 36 -13.23 32.74 1.21
CA GLU A 36 -11.81 32.92 1.53
C GLU A 36 -11.40 32.13 2.78
N LYS A 37 -12.32 31.90 3.74
CA LYS A 37 -12.03 31.04 4.92
C LYS A 37 -11.83 29.60 4.47
N VAL A 38 -12.76 29.07 3.68
CA VAL A 38 -12.68 27.71 3.14
C VAL A 38 -11.42 27.53 2.30
N SER A 39 -11.11 28.47 1.42
CA SER A 39 -9.89 28.42 0.60
C SER A 39 -8.61 28.38 1.46
N ARG A 40 -8.55 29.14 2.57
CA ARG A 40 -7.40 29.12 3.47
C ARG A 40 -7.28 27.82 4.28
N TRP A 41 -8.41 27.26 4.71
CA TRP A 41 -8.45 25.96 5.38
C TRP A 41 -7.99 24.84 4.44
N GLU A 42 -8.44 24.86 3.19
CA GLU A 42 -8.02 23.88 2.16
C GLU A 42 -6.53 23.98 1.82
N ALA A 43 -5.98 25.19 1.80
CA ALA A 43 -4.57 25.44 1.54
C ALA A 43 -3.67 25.21 2.77
N GLY A 44 -4.21 24.75 3.91
CA GLY A 44 -3.47 24.56 5.16
C GLY A 44 -2.95 25.86 5.80
N ARG A 45 -3.36 27.03 5.30
CA ARG A 45 -2.89 28.34 5.79
C ARG A 45 -3.60 28.81 7.05
N ALA A 46 -4.70 28.16 7.42
CA ALA A 46 -5.45 28.44 8.62
C ALA A 46 -6.11 27.16 9.12
N VAL A 47 -6.23 27.02 10.44
CA VAL A 47 -7.00 25.95 11.09
C VAL A 47 -8.39 26.49 11.41
N PRO A 48 -9.48 25.80 11.03
CA PRO A 48 -10.83 26.16 11.47
C PRO A 48 -10.96 26.03 12.99
N GLU A 49 -11.68 26.94 13.61
CA GLU A 49 -12.03 26.87 15.03
C GLU A 49 -12.79 25.57 15.35
N ARG A 50 -12.72 25.10 16.59
CA ARG A 50 -13.27 23.79 16.98
C ARG A 50 -14.76 23.65 16.68
N THR A 51 -15.56 24.68 16.89
CA THR A 51 -17.00 24.68 16.56
C THR A 51 -17.25 24.61 15.06
N ALA A 52 -16.41 25.28 14.25
CA ALA A 52 -16.46 25.14 12.79
C ALA A 52 -16.04 23.74 12.34
N GLN A 53 -15.06 23.10 13.01
CA GLN A 53 -14.71 21.70 12.78
C GLN A 53 -15.90 20.78 13.06
N LEU A 54 -16.60 20.97 14.18
CA LEU A 54 -17.79 20.18 14.53
C LEU A 54 -18.93 20.36 13.51
N ALA A 55 -19.13 21.58 13.00
CA ALA A 55 -20.09 21.82 11.92
C ALA A 55 -19.68 21.10 10.62
N ILE A 56 -18.40 21.14 10.25
CA ILE A 56 -17.87 20.39 9.08
C ILE A 56 -18.04 18.89 9.30
N ALA A 57 -17.78 18.39 10.51
CA ALA A 57 -17.93 16.98 10.85
C ALA A 57 -19.38 16.52 10.75
N HIS A 58 -20.33 17.33 11.23
CA HIS A 58 -21.75 17.06 11.09
C HIS A 58 -22.18 16.97 9.62
N ILE A 59 -21.74 17.90 8.77
CA ILE A 59 -22.03 17.89 7.32
C ILE A 59 -21.57 16.57 6.68
N HIS A 60 -20.45 16.01 7.14
CA HIS A 60 -19.87 14.79 6.58
C HIS A 60 -20.08 13.55 7.45
N ALA A 61 -21.05 13.60 8.37
CA ALA A 61 -21.42 12.48 9.24
C ALA A 61 -20.25 11.87 10.05
N VAL A 62 -19.28 12.69 10.48
CA VAL A 62 -18.22 12.27 11.39
C VAL A 62 -18.67 12.45 12.84
N PRO A 63 -18.56 11.42 13.70
CA PRO A 63 -18.90 11.54 15.12
C PRO A 63 -18.09 12.64 15.82
N GLN A 64 -18.74 13.41 16.69
CA GLN A 64 -18.10 14.50 17.44
C GLN A 64 -16.91 14.01 18.28
N GLU A 65 -17.01 12.81 18.86
CA GLU A 65 -15.94 12.20 19.67
C GLU A 65 -14.64 12.07 18.89
N GLU A 66 -14.71 11.74 17.59
CA GLU A 66 -13.53 11.63 16.73
C GLU A 66 -12.90 12.98 16.41
N VAL A 67 -13.70 14.03 16.25
CA VAL A 67 -13.21 15.42 16.11
C VAL A 67 -12.54 15.91 17.38
N LEU A 68 -12.96 15.40 18.54
CA LEU A 68 -12.33 15.74 19.82
C LEU A 68 -11.03 14.95 20.03
N ARG A 69 -10.98 13.71 19.55
CA ARG A 69 -9.84 12.78 19.66
C ARG A 69 -8.70 13.12 18.70
N LEU A 70 -9.04 13.54 17.48
CA LEU A 70 -8.10 13.83 16.41
C LEU A 70 -8.08 15.34 16.12
N ASP A 71 -6.90 15.89 15.86
CA ASP A 71 -6.77 17.30 15.52
C ASP A 71 -7.13 17.56 14.05
N TRP A 72 -7.25 18.84 13.70
CA TRP A 72 -7.35 19.24 12.31
C TRP A 72 -5.97 19.19 11.64
N PRO A 73 -5.84 18.68 10.41
CA PRO A 73 -6.90 18.21 9.51
C PRO A 73 -7.22 16.71 9.62
N ASP A 74 -6.63 16.01 10.59
CA ASP A 74 -6.55 14.56 10.62
C ASP A 74 -7.91 13.89 10.56
N TRP A 75 -8.90 14.27 11.38
CA TRP A 75 -10.22 13.62 11.38
C TRP A 75 -10.98 13.67 10.04
N LEU A 76 -10.59 14.52 9.09
CA LEU A 76 -11.23 14.62 7.77
C LEU A 76 -11.15 13.32 6.94
N HIS A 77 -10.25 12.39 7.28
CA HIS A 77 -10.23 11.08 6.60
C HIS A 77 -11.51 10.27 6.85
N LEU A 78 -12.13 10.42 8.02
CA LEU A 78 -13.38 9.76 8.38
C LEU A 78 -14.54 10.29 7.53
N ALA A 79 -14.56 11.60 7.28
CA ALA A 79 -15.57 12.29 6.50
C ALA A 79 -15.62 11.84 5.03
N ASN A 80 -14.54 11.28 4.49
CA ASN A 80 -14.53 10.88 3.09
C ASN A 80 -15.38 9.62 2.82
N GLY A 81 -15.91 8.94 3.85
CA GLY A 81 -16.54 7.62 3.69
C GLY A 81 -15.54 6.56 3.22
N ASP A 82 -14.26 6.79 3.50
CA ASP A 82 -13.18 5.93 3.04
C ASP A 82 -12.95 4.73 3.99
N THR A 83 -13.71 4.62 5.11
CA THR A 83 -13.54 3.60 6.16
C THR A 83 -14.22 2.26 5.88
N ARG A 84 -15.05 2.13 4.82
CA ARG A 84 -15.79 0.88 4.53
C ARG A 84 -14.89 -0.36 4.54
N GLN A 85 -13.69 -0.28 3.94
CA GLN A 85 -12.70 -1.38 3.98
C GLN A 85 -12.26 -1.78 5.39
N LEU A 86 -12.19 -0.81 6.30
CA LEU A 86 -11.81 -1.05 7.69
C LEU A 86 -12.96 -1.65 8.50
N GLU A 87 -14.21 -1.35 8.11
CA GLU A 87 -15.43 -1.78 8.80
C GLU A 87 -15.94 -3.15 8.34
N LEU A 88 -15.59 -3.61 7.13
CA LEU A 88 -15.99 -4.92 6.63
C LEU A 88 -15.56 -6.04 7.60
N PRO A 89 -16.43 -7.01 7.91
CA PRO A 89 -16.09 -8.08 8.84
C PRO A 89 -14.99 -8.98 8.26
N TRP A 90 -14.16 -9.55 9.13
CA TRP A 90 -13.10 -10.49 8.76
C TRP A 90 -13.66 -11.89 8.53
N THR A 91 -14.54 -12.04 7.54
CA THR A 91 -15.20 -13.31 7.20
C THR A 91 -15.05 -13.61 5.71
N ARG A 92 -15.12 -14.89 5.34
CA ARG A 92 -15.09 -15.31 3.93
C ARG A 92 -16.18 -14.63 3.09
N ALA A 93 -17.39 -14.49 3.65
CA ALA A 93 -18.53 -13.87 2.98
C ALA A 93 -18.31 -12.40 2.59
N ALA A 94 -17.41 -11.68 3.29
CA ALA A 94 -17.09 -10.29 3.00
C ALA A 94 -16.00 -10.12 1.93
N VAL A 95 -15.32 -11.19 1.52
CA VAL A 95 -14.23 -11.14 0.54
C VAL A 95 -14.67 -10.52 -0.79
N PRO A 96 -15.81 -10.91 -1.41
CA PRO A 96 -16.18 -10.36 -2.72
C PRO A 96 -16.44 -8.86 -2.65
N GLU A 97 -17.11 -8.40 -1.59
CA GLU A 97 -17.34 -6.97 -1.34
C GLU A 97 -16.02 -6.22 -1.12
N ALA A 98 -15.08 -6.79 -0.36
CA ALA A 98 -13.77 -6.20 -0.14
C ALA A 98 -12.98 -6.04 -1.45
N ILE A 99 -13.03 -7.04 -2.35
CA ILE A 99 -12.39 -6.95 -3.66
C ILE A 99 -13.06 -5.85 -4.50
N LEU A 100 -14.39 -5.88 -4.61
CA LEU A 100 -15.16 -4.92 -5.42
C LEU A 100 -14.95 -3.48 -4.95
N ASP A 101 -14.95 -3.25 -3.64
CA ASP A 101 -14.72 -1.93 -3.07
C ASP A 101 -13.30 -1.42 -3.36
N ALA A 102 -12.29 -2.30 -3.31
CA ALA A 102 -10.91 -1.95 -3.66
C ALA A 102 -10.75 -1.61 -5.15
N VAL A 103 -11.39 -2.37 -6.05
CA VAL A 103 -11.30 -2.15 -7.52
C VAL A 103 -12.33 -1.14 -8.06
N ALA A 104 -13.12 -0.48 -7.22
CA ALA A 104 -14.22 0.40 -7.65
C ALA A 104 -13.80 1.66 -8.44
N GLY A 105 -12.53 1.79 -8.87
CA GLY A 105 -12.08 2.83 -9.79
C GLY A 105 -12.16 4.24 -9.21
N ARG A 106 -11.75 4.41 -7.94
CA ARG A 106 -11.78 5.71 -7.27
C ARG A 106 -10.62 6.56 -7.75
N LYS A 107 -10.93 7.52 -8.66
CA LYS A 107 -10.01 8.62 -8.99
C LYS A 107 -9.80 9.48 -7.74
N GLN A 108 -8.76 9.14 -6.99
CA GLN A 108 -8.36 9.90 -5.83
C GLN A 108 -7.05 10.62 -6.16
N LEU A 109 -6.94 11.88 -5.76
CA LEU A 109 -5.70 12.65 -5.91
C LEU A 109 -4.59 12.02 -5.06
N GLN A 110 -3.33 12.34 -5.35
CA GLN A 110 -2.21 12.03 -4.46
C GLN A 110 -2.50 12.57 -3.06
N GLN A 111 -2.38 11.71 -2.06
CA GLN A 111 -2.74 11.99 -0.67
C GLN A 111 -1.61 11.58 0.23
N GLU A 112 -1.18 12.46 1.12
CA GLU A 112 -0.13 12.19 2.10
C GLU A 112 -0.69 11.62 3.42
N TYR A 113 -1.80 10.88 3.36
CA TYR A 113 -2.45 10.29 4.55
C TYR A 113 -2.93 8.85 4.31
N LEU A 114 -3.13 8.12 5.41
CA LEU A 114 -3.70 6.76 5.44
C LEU A 114 -5.08 6.77 6.12
N LEU A 115 -5.90 5.77 5.79
CA LEU A 115 -7.21 5.52 6.42
C LEU A 115 -7.07 4.93 7.81
N ALA A 116 -6.16 3.98 7.98
CA ALA A 116 -5.85 3.40 9.27
C ALA A 116 -4.52 3.97 9.77
N THR A 117 -4.62 4.83 10.80
CA THR A 117 -3.49 5.39 11.57
C THR A 117 -3.82 5.29 13.06
N GLY A 118 -2.81 5.37 13.94
CA GLY A 118 -3.00 5.31 15.39
C GLY A 118 -3.91 4.16 15.84
N TRP A 119 -5.03 4.50 16.50
CA TRP A 119 -6.00 3.50 16.97
C TRP A 119 -6.60 2.66 15.85
N ALA A 120 -6.92 3.24 14.69
CA ALA A 120 -7.53 2.51 13.58
C ALA A 120 -6.55 1.46 13.02
N ALA A 121 -5.25 1.79 12.94
CA ALA A 121 -4.21 0.82 12.57
C ALA A 121 -4.09 -0.31 13.60
N ARG A 122 -4.05 0.02 14.89
CA ARG A 122 -4.01 -0.97 15.98
C ARG A 122 -5.21 -1.91 15.97
N SER A 123 -6.41 -1.35 15.82
CA SER A 123 -7.66 -2.12 15.75
C SER A 123 -7.71 -3.01 14.51
N LEU A 124 -7.29 -2.48 13.35
CA LEU A 124 -7.18 -3.26 12.11
C LEU A 124 -6.27 -4.48 12.31
N VAL A 125 -5.08 -4.26 12.86
CA VAL A 125 -4.08 -5.32 13.08
C VAL A 125 -4.53 -6.33 14.11
N LYS A 126 -5.11 -5.89 15.23
CA LYS A 126 -5.64 -6.79 16.26
C LYS A 126 -6.76 -7.66 15.68
N ASN A 127 -7.75 -7.05 15.04
CA ASN A 127 -8.89 -7.77 14.46
C ASN A 127 -8.44 -8.73 13.36
N TRP A 128 -7.48 -8.32 12.53
CA TRP A 128 -6.85 -9.19 11.53
C TRP A 128 -6.17 -10.40 12.18
N LEU A 129 -5.37 -10.16 13.21
CA LEU A 129 -4.57 -11.18 13.88
C LEU A 129 -5.46 -12.22 14.57
N ASP A 130 -6.52 -11.76 15.24
CA ASP A 130 -7.53 -12.64 15.83
C ASP A 130 -8.21 -13.50 14.76
N ALA A 131 -8.66 -12.87 13.66
CA ALA A 131 -9.37 -13.56 12.58
C ALA A 131 -8.51 -14.59 11.82
N VAL A 132 -7.25 -14.26 11.49
CA VAL A 132 -6.36 -15.20 10.80
C VAL A 132 -5.99 -16.37 11.70
N SER A 133 -5.80 -16.15 13.00
CA SER A 133 -5.53 -17.24 13.94
C SER A 133 -6.75 -18.16 14.10
N GLU A 134 -7.97 -17.63 14.06
CA GLU A 134 -9.19 -18.42 14.06
C GLU A 134 -9.31 -19.26 12.77
N GLU A 135 -9.20 -18.64 11.58
CA GLU A 135 -9.28 -19.33 10.29
C GLU A 135 -8.21 -20.43 10.14
N VAL A 136 -6.98 -20.16 10.55
CA VAL A 136 -5.89 -21.16 10.53
C VAL A 136 -6.18 -22.31 11.49
N SER A 137 -6.81 -22.06 12.64
CA SER A 137 -7.16 -23.11 13.61
C SER A 137 -8.31 -23.99 13.13
N LEU A 138 -9.24 -23.44 12.35
CA LEU A 138 -10.38 -24.16 11.77
C LEU A 138 -10.02 -24.88 10.45
N ALA A 139 -8.95 -24.46 9.79
CA ALA A 139 -8.53 -25.04 8.53
C ALA A 139 -8.08 -26.51 8.69
N PRO A 140 -8.46 -27.42 7.77
CA PRO A 140 -7.95 -28.78 7.78
C PRO A 140 -6.42 -28.78 7.67
N THR A 141 -5.74 -29.57 8.51
CA THR A 141 -4.27 -29.70 8.56
C THR A 141 -3.67 -30.47 7.38
N VAL A 142 -4.23 -30.31 6.17
CA VAL A 142 -3.66 -30.88 4.96
C VAL A 142 -2.51 -29.99 4.50
N PRO A 143 -1.25 -30.43 4.57
CA PRO A 143 -0.12 -29.64 4.12
C PRO A 143 -0.12 -29.63 2.60
N LEU A 144 -0.46 -28.50 1.98
CA LEU A 144 -0.18 -28.26 0.57
C LEU A 144 1.11 -27.44 0.43
N ARG A 145 2.23 -28.03 0.87
CA ARG A 145 3.55 -27.56 0.45
C ARG A 145 3.85 -28.16 -0.91
N GLY A 146 4.01 -27.30 -1.91
CA GLY A 146 4.58 -27.66 -3.20
C GLY A 146 3.59 -28.20 -4.20
N VAL A 147 2.70 -27.34 -4.70
CA VAL A 147 2.08 -27.58 -6.01
C VAL A 147 2.14 -26.29 -6.81
N VAL A 148 3.27 -26.10 -7.48
CA VAL A 148 3.22 -25.41 -8.77
C VAL A 148 2.40 -26.31 -9.68
N GLY A 149 1.17 -25.89 -10.01
CA GLY A 149 0.44 -26.40 -11.16
C GLY A 149 -0.37 -27.69 -10.98
N ARG A 150 -1.31 -27.74 -10.03
CA ARG A 150 -2.42 -28.68 -10.14
C ARG A 150 -3.72 -27.91 -10.23
N MET A 151 -4.06 -27.62 -11.48
CA MET A 151 -5.42 -27.35 -11.92
C MET A 151 -6.38 -28.35 -11.22
N PRO A 152 -7.60 -27.96 -10.82
CA PRO A 152 -8.67 -28.94 -10.71
C PRO A 152 -8.70 -29.73 -12.03
N PRO A 153 -8.95 -31.05 -12.04
CA PRO A 153 -9.03 -31.80 -13.29
C PRO A 153 -9.97 -31.04 -14.24
N ALA A 154 -9.43 -30.68 -15.41
CA ALA A 154 -10.21 -30.14 -16.49
C ALA A 154 -11.12 -31.27 -16.97
N GLU A 155 -12.32 -31.35 -16.41
CA GLU A 155 -13.46 -31.81 -17.18
C GLU A 155 -13.69 -30.73 -18.23
N ALA A 156 -13.00 -30.93 -19.36
CA ALA A 156 -13.05 -30.09 -20.53
C ALA A 156 -14.41 -30.26 -21.22
N GLU A 157 -15.43 -29.69 -20.62
CA GLU A 157 -16.66 -29.33 -21.31
C GLU A 157 -16.72 -27.81 -21.35
N SER A 158 -16.32 -27.25 -22.50
CA SER A 158 -16.60 -25.88 -22.93
C SER A 158 -16.60 -24.82 -21.80
N ALA A 159 -15.41 -24.41 -21.34
CA ALA A 159 -15.31 -23.27 -20.44
C ALA A 159 -15.92 -22.04 -21.13
N GLU A 160 -17.05 -21.56 -20.61
CA GLU A 160 -17.68 -20.35 -21.12
C GLU A 160 -16.68 -19.18 -21.04
N PRO A 161 -16.63 -18.30 -22.07
CA PRO A 161 -15.87 -17.06 -22.00
C PRO A 161 -16.21 -16.29 -20.72
N GLY A 162 -15.21 -15.98 -19.88
CA GLY A 162 -15.44 -15.35 -18.58
C GLY A 162 -15.51 -16.31 -17.38
N SER A 163 -15.20 -17.59 -17.55
CA SER A 163 -15.12 -18.55 -16.45
C SER A 163 -14.06 -18.19 -15.40
N LEU A 164 -14.25 -18.66 -14.15
CA LEU A 164 -13.29 -18.51 -13.03
C LEU A 164 -11.88 -19.00 -13.41
N LEU A 165 -11.80 -20.13 -14.12
CA LEU A 165 -10.53 -20.71 -14.54
C LEU A 165 -9.78 -19.79 -15.51
N GLU A 166 -10.49 -19.14 -16.42
CA GLU A 166 -9.92 -18.20 -17.37
C GLU A 166 -9.37 -16.95 -16.65
N ALA A 167 -10.15 -16.37 -15.73
CA ALA A 167 -9.70 -15.23 -14.93
C ALA A 167 -8.47 -15.57 -14.08
N CYS A 168 -8.46 -16.72 -13.40
CA CYS A 168 -7.30 -17.22 -12.66
C CYS A 168 -6.06 -17.41 -13.56
N THR A 169 -6.27 -17.91 -14.79
CA THR A 169 -5.17 -18.16 -15.74
C THR A 169 -4.58 -16.84 -16.23
N ARG A 170 -5.41 -15.86 -16.59
CA ARG A 170 -4.98 -14.52 -16.98
C ARG A 170 -4.24 -13.83 -15.84
N LEU A 171 -4.81 -13.83 -14.63
CA LEU A 171 -4.19 -13.21 -13.45
C LEU A 171 -2.82 -13.82 -13.10
N ARG A 172 -2.70 -15.15 -13.12
CA ARG A 172 -1.42 -15.83 -12.90
C ARG A 172 -0.39 -15.50 -13.97
N THR A 173 -0.82 -15.39 -15.23
CA THR A 173 0.04 -14.99 -16.35
C THR A 173 0.53 -13.55 -16.20
N LEU A 174 -0.35 -12.63 -15.78
CA LEU A 174 0.01 -11.25 -15.47
C LEU A 174 1.11 -11.19 -14.40
N HIS A 175 0.97 -11.94 -13.31
CA HIS A 175 1.96 -11.96 -12.24
C HIS A 175 3.28 -12.60 -12.67
N GLN A 176 3.24 -13.75 -13.35
CA GLN A 176 4.43 -14.44 -13.84
C GLN A 176 5.26 -13.56 -14.78
N PHE A 177 4.60 -12.73 -15.59
CA PHE A 177 5.24 -11.81 -16.53
C PHE A 177 5.20 -10.36 -16.09
N ALA A 178 4.97 -10.06 -14.80
CA ALA A 178 4.88 -8.69 -14.28
C ALA A 178 6.13 -7.87 -14.62
N ALA A 179 7.31 -8.51 -14.69
CA ALA A 179 8.56 -7.87 -15.09
C ALA A 179 8.58 -7.35 -16.54
N LYS A 180 7.63 -7.77 -17.39
CA LYS A 180 7.51 -7.36 -18.80
C LYS A 180 6.51 -6.23 -19.01
N PHE A 181 5.74 -5.86 -17.99
CA PHE A 181 4.67 -4.89 -18.12
C PHE A 181 5.00 -3.61 -17.36
N SER A 182 4.54 -2.48 -17.89
CA SER A 182 4.55 -1.21 -17.16
C SER A 182 3.40 -1.17 -16.15
N ALA A 183 3.53 -0.31 -15.13
CA ALA A 183 2.47 -0.11 -14.14
C ALA A 183 1.14 0.33 -14.77
N SER A 184 1.19 1.14 -15.84
CA SER A 184 0.01 1.66 -16.56
C SER A 184 -0.89 0.58 -17.16
N TRP A 185 -0.31 -0.58 -17.44
CA TRP A 185 -1.02 -1.70 -18.04
C TRP A 185 -1.31 -2.79 -17.01
N LEU A 186 -0.35 -3.08 -16.12
CA LEU A 186 -0.47 -4.16 -15.14
C LEU A 186 -1.61 -3.92 -14.14
N ALA A 187 -1.73 -2.72 -13.56
CA ALA A 187 -2.77 -2.46 -12.56
C ALA A 187 -4.20 -2.59 -13.14
N PRO A 188 -4.58 -1.92 -14.24
CA PRO A 188 -5.93 -2.06 -14.79
C PRO A 188 -6.26 -3.48 -15.24
N ALA A 189 -5.29 -4.21 -15.79
CA ALA A 189 -5.49 -5.61 -16.18
C ALA A 189 -5.75 -6.51 -14.96
N THR A 190 -4.96 -6.35 -13.89
CA THR A 190 -5.15 -7.11 -12.65
C THR A 190 -6.48 -6.74 -11.98
N GLU A 191 -6.86 -5.46 -11.92
CA GLU A 191 -8.14 -5.01 -11.36
C GLU A 191 -9.35 -5.60 -12.10
N LEU A 192 -9.26 -5.73 -13.42
CA LEU A 192 -10.31 -6.37 -14.21
C LEU A 192 -10.49 -7.84 -13.82
N GLU A 193 -9.40 -8.60 -13.72
CA GLU A 193 -9.48 -10.01 -13.30
C GLU A 193 -9.97 -10.16 -11.86
N LEU A 194 -9.52 -9.30 -10.95
CA LEU A 194 -10.01 -9.27 -9.58
C LEU A 194 -11.52 -9.03 -9.50
N ARG A 195 -12.07 -8.16 -10.35
CA ARG A 195 -13.52 -7.95 -10.45
C ARG A 195 -14.24 -9.22 -10.91
N HIS A 196 -13.73 -9.91 -11.94
CA HIS A 196 -14.30 -11.19 -12.38
C HIS A 196 -14.27 -12.25 -11.29
N LEU A 197 -13.19 -12.33 -10.49
CA LEU A 197 -13.12 -13.23 -9.34
C LEU A 197 -14.18 -12.90 -8.28
N ALA A 198 -14.35 -11.61 -7.97
CA ALA A 198 -15.35 -11.18 -6.99
C ALA A 198 -16.79 -11.44 -7.45
N ASP A 199 -17.10 -11.14 -8.72
CA ASP A 199 -18.41 -11.43 -9.31
C ASP A 199 -18.71 -12.93 -9.30
N HIS A 200 -17.69 -13.77 -9.54
CA HIS A 200 -17.83 -15.22 -9.43
C HIS A 200 -18.12 -15.67 -7.99
N PHE A 201 -17.41 -15.13 -6.99
CA PHE A 201 -17.68 -15.48 -5.60
C PHE A 201 -19.07 -15.03 -5.13
N LEU A 202 -19.61 -13.94 -5.68
CA LEU A 202 -21.00 -13.52 -5.42
C LEU A 202 -22.00 -14.49 -6.05
N ALA A 203 -21.72 -14.98 -7.27
CA ALA A 203 -22.57 -15.94 -7.96
C ALA A 203 -22.51 -17.35 -7.34
N SER A 204 -21.34 -17.73 -6.80
CA SER A 204 -21.07 -19.06 -6.23
C SER A 204 -20.35 -18.95 -4.88
N PRO A 205 -21.05 -18.59 -3.79
CA PRO A 205 -20.44 -18.40 -2.47
C PRO A 205 -19.71 -19.63 -1.91
N GLU A 206 -20.06 -20.84 -2.34
CA GLU A 206 -19.39 -22.08 -1.96
C GLU A 206 -17.93 -22.12 -2.42
N ALA A 207 -17.59 -21.40 -3.51
CA ALA A 207 -16.23 -21.31 -4.03
C ALA A 207 -15.26 -20.63 -3.05
N LEU A 208 -15.75 -19.81 -2.12
CA LEU A 208 -14.95 -19.22 -1.04
C LEU A 208 -14.48 -20.28 -0.01
N HIS A 209 -15.15 -21.42 0.05
CA HIS A 209 -14.82 -22.50 0.99
C HIS A 209 -13.84 -23.51 0.41
N THR A 210 -13.91 -23.73 -0.91
CA THR A 210 -13.07 -24.70 -1.63
C THR A 210 -11.91 -24.06 -2.39
N GLY A 211 -11.94 -22.75 -2.63
CA GLY A 211 -11.01 -22.02 -3.50
C GLY A 211 -9.81 -21.37 -2.81
N ARG A 212 -9.09 -22.08 -1.93
CA ARG A 212 -7.90 -21.53 -1.24
C ARG A 212 -6.89 -20.91 -2.20
N GLU A 213 -6.55 -21.60 -3.29
CA GLU A 213 -5.58 -21.11 -4.27
C GLU A 213 -6.07 -19.85 -5.01
N VAL A 214 -7.38 -19.74 -5.23
CA VAL A 214 -8.00 -18.56 -5.86
C VAL A 214 -7.93 -17.37 -4.93
N LEU A 215 -8.18 -17.57 -3.62
CA LEU A 215 -8.06 -16.53 -2.60
C LEU A 215 -6.61 -16.05 -2.45
N VAL A 216 -5.62 -16.95 -2.49
CA VAL A 216 -4.19 -16.59 -2.50
C VAL A 216 -3.86 -15.78 -3.77
N LEU A 217 -4.33 -16.20 -4.93
CA LEU A 217 -4.11 -15.48 -6.18
C LEU A 217 -4.76 -14.08 -6.18
N ALA A 218 -5.94 -13.93 -5.56
CA ALA A 218 -6.57 -12.64 -5.35
C ALA A 218 -5.75 -11.75 -4.41
N ALA A 219 -5.24 -12.29 -3.29
CA ALA A 219 -4.35 -11.57 -2.38
C ALA A 219 -3.06 -11.09 -3.08
N GLU A 220 -2.47 -11.90 -3.95
CA GLU A 220 -1.33 -11.53 -4.79
C GLU A 220 -1.68 -10.34 -5.70
N GLY A 221 -2.80 -10.43 -6.43
CA GLY A 221 -3.20 -9.39 -7.38
C GLY A 221 -3.50 -8.06 -6.72
N LEU A 222 -4.25 -8.10 -5.62
CA LEU A 222 -4.52 -6.93 -4.80
C LEU A 222 -3.22 -6.32 -4.27
N SER A 223 -2.24 -7.13 -3.87
CA SER A 223 -0.95 -6.63 -3.39
C SER A 223 -0.13 -5.93 -4.49
N VAL A 224 -0.21 -6.42 -5.72
CA VAL A 224 0.39 -5.76 -6.90
C VAL A 224 -0.28 -4.41 -7.15
N CYS A 225 -1.62 -4.35 -7.15
CA CYS A 225 -2.35 -3.09 -7.28
C CYS A 225 -2.01 -2.12 -6.14
N GLY A 226 -1.96 -2.61 -4.89
CA GLY A 226 -1.59 -1.82 -3.72
C GLY A 226 -0.17 -1.25 -3.81
N PHE A 227 0.79 -2.03 -4.31
CA PHE A 227 2.15 -1.56 -4.53
C PHE A 227 2.21 -0.46 -5.61
N ILE A 228 1.50 -0.64 -6.72
CA ILE A 228 1.44 0.37 -7.80
C ILE A 228 0.80 1.67 -7.30
N ALA A 229 -0.34 1.58 -6.60
CA ALA A 229 -1.03 2.72 -6.01
C ALA A 229 -0.14 3.46 -4.98
N ARG A 230 0.66 2.73 -4.20
CA ARG A 230 1.64 3.31 -3.28
C ARG A 230 2.71 4.10 -4.03
N VAL A 231 3.27 3.54 -5.11
CA VAL A 231 4.27 4.25 -5.96
C VAL A 231 3.66 5.50 -6.61
N GLN A 232 2.37 5.48 -6.94
CA GLN A 232 1.62 6.64 -7.44
C GLN A 232 1.41 7.73 -6.37
N GLY A 233 1.53 7.41 -5.08
CA GLY A 233 1.17 8.29 -3.97
C GLY A 233 -0.34 8.28 -3.68
N GLU A 234 -1.08 7.31 -4.18
CA GLU A 234 -2.50 7.09 -3.88
C GLU A 234 -2.63 6.26 -2.60
N HIS A 235 -2.15 6.81 -1.48
CA HIS A 235 -1.98 6.04 -0.25
C HIS A 235 -3.28 5.43 0.30
N VAL A 236 -4.40 6.14 0.15
CA VAL A 236 -5.72 5.60 0.50
C VAL A 236 -6.08 4.38 -0.34
N ASN A 237 -5.92 4.45 -1.67
CA ASN A 237 -6.23 3.33 -2.57
C ASN A 237 -5.30 2.14 -2.30
N ALA A 238 -4.01 2.40 -2.12
CA ALA A 238 -3.06 1.36 -1.74
C ALA A 238 -3.46 0.63 -0.45
N GLN A 239 -3.93 1.36 0.57
CA GLN A 239 -4.40 0.73 1.81
C GLN A 239 -5.66 -0.10 1.59
N ARG A 240 -6.61 0.33 0.75
CA ARG A 240 -7.78 -0.49 0.38
C ARG A 240 -7.37 -1.82 -0.23
N PHE A 241 -6.44 -1.77 -1.19
CA PHE A 241 -5.92 -2.97 -1.83
C PHE A 241 -5.23 -3.90 -0.82
N TYR A 242 -4.37 -3.38 0.06
CA TYR A 242 -3.71 -4.20 1.07
C TYR A 242 -4.70 -4.79 2.10
N VAL A 243 -5.70 -4.03 2.53
CA VAL A 243 -6.71 -4.50 3.49
C VAL A 243 -7.62 -5.58 2.87
N ALA A 244 -7.98 -5.43 1.59
CA ALA A 244 -8.69 -6.47 0.84
C ALA A 244 -7.81 -7.71 0.62
N ALA A 245 -6.51 -7.53 0.34
CA ALA A 245 -5.54 -8.62 0.20
C ALA A 245 -5.40 -9.41 1.50
N LEU A 246 -5.36 -8.72 2.66
CA LEU A 246 -5.35 -9.38 3.97
C LEU A 246 -6.60 -10.21 4.20
N ARG A 247 -7.79 -9.72 3.81
CA ARG A 247 -9.04 -10.50 3.90
C ARG A 247 -8.98 -11.76 3.04
N CYS A 248 -8.48 -11.65 1.81
CA CYS A 248 -8.30 -12.80 0.94
C CYS A 248 -7.33 -13.83 1.54
N ALA A 249 -6.19 -13.38 2.07
CA ALA A 249 -5.20 -14.25 2.70
C ALA A 249 -5.69 -14.90 4.01
N THR A 250 -6.43 -14.15 4.83
CA THR A 250 -7.10 -14.64 6.04
C THR A 250 -8.15 -15.70 5.68
N ALA A 251 -9.02 -15.42 4.70
CA ALA A 251 -10.02 -16.38 4.20
C ALA A 251 -9.39 -17.65 3.58
N ALA A 252 -8.18 -17.52 3.02
CA ALA A 252 -7.40 -18.66 2.51
C ALA A 252 -6.75 -19.50 3.64
N ALA A 253 -6.83 -19.05 4.89
CA ALA A 253 -6.12 -19.61 6.04
C ALA A 253 -4.61 -19.81 5.74
N ASP A 254 -3.99 -18.83 5.08
CA ASP A 254 -2.57 -18.87 4.73
C ASP A 254 -1.79 -17.81 5.54
N PRO A 255 -1.15 -18.20 6.66
CA PRO A 255 -0.47 -17.25 7.54
C PRO A 255 0.78 -16.64 6.91
N GLU A 256 1.48 -17.36 6.01
CA GLU A 256 2.67 -16.82 5.33
C GLU A 256 2.27 -15.77 4.28
N VAL A 257 1.22 -16.02 3.51
CA VAL A 257 0.68 -15.02 2.56
C VAL A 257 0.14 -13.80 3.31
N ALA A 258 -0.62 -13.99 4.40
CA ALA A 258 -1.14 -12.89 5.20
C ALA A 258 -0.01 -12.04 5.81
N ALA A 259 1.03 -12.69 6.35
CA ALA A 259 2.24 -12.02 6.84
C ALA A 259 2.95 -11.22 5.73
N ALA A 260 3.07 -11.78 4.52
CA ALA A 260 3.68 -11.09 3.39
C ALA A 260 2.89 -9.85 2.96
N VAL A 261 1.56 -9.95 2.88
CA VAL A 261 0.70 -8.79 2.59
C VAL A 261 0.91 -7.69 3.62
N LEU A 262 0.85 -8.00 4.91
CA LEU A 262 1.02 -6.97 5.95
C LEU A 262 2.43 -6.37 5.95
N THR A 263 3.47 -7.18 5.69
CA THR A 263 4.85 -6.69 5.60
C THR A 263 5.05 -5.75 4.39
N MET A 264 4.37 -6.00 3.27
CA MET A 264 4.34 -5.06 2.15
C MET A 264 3.58 -3.77 2.50
N HIS A 265 2.44 -3.90 3.18
CA HIS A 265 1.65 -2.77 3.66
C HIS A 265 2.43 -1.87 4.62
N VAL A 266 3.23 -2.45 5.53
CA VAL A 266 4.13 -1.70 6.45
C VAL A 266 5.03 -0.71 5.71
N GLY A 267 5.52 -1.09 4.52
CA GLY A 267 6.36 -0.20 3.74
C GLY A 267 5.66 1.13 3.42
N GLN A 268 4.33 1.14 3.32
CA GLN A 268 3.54 2.35 3.09
C GLN A 268 3.58 3.32 4.28
N TYR A 269 3.48 2.81 5.51
CA TYR A 269 3.61 3.61 6.74
C TYR A 269 5.00 4.25 6.83
N LEU A 270 6.03 3.48 6.48
CA LEU A 270 7.40 3.97 6.47
C LEU A 270 7.67 5.05 5.42
N ASP A 271 6.93 5.08 4.31
CA ASP A 271 7.05 6.16 3.33
C ASP A 271 6.44 7.48 3.83
N LEU A 272 5.60 7.43 4.87
CA LEU A 272 4.98 8.57 5.55
C LEU A 272 5.58 8.81 6.94
N GLU A 273 6.76 8.24 7.23
CA GLU A 273 7.49 8.39 8.49
C GLU A 273 6.76 7.90 9.76
N MET A 274 5.72 7.08 9.59
CA MET A 274 4.92 6.49 10.66
C MET A 274 5.56 5.21 11.24
N HIS A 275 6.79 5.34 11.75
CA HIS A 275 7.60 4.18 12.18
C HIS A 275 7.10 3.48 13.44
N GLU A 276 6.35 4.17 14.32
CA GLU A 276 5.78 3.54 15.52
C GLU A 276 4.64 2.59 15.14
N GLU A 277 3.70 3.02 14.30
CA GLU A 277 2.67 2.15 13.73
C GLU A 277 3.29 1.01 12.90
N ALA A 278 4.30 1.32 12.08
CA ALA A 278 5.02 0.29 11.32
C ALA A 278 5.62 -0.79 12.23
N ALA A 279 6.16 -0.41 13.40
CA ALA A 279 6.70 -1.35 14.37
C ALA A 279 5.62 -2.23 15.00
N GLU A 280 4.46 -1.67 15.33
CA GLU A 280 3.31 -2.42 15.85
C GLU A 280 2.77 -3.43 14.82
N LEU A 281 2.65 -3.03 13.56
CA LEU A 281 2.25 -3.91 12.46
C LEU A 281 3.25 -5.08 12.29
N LEU A 282 4.55 -4.81 12.29
CA LEU A 282 5.56 -5.87 12.18
C LEU A 282 5.61 -6.78 13.42
N ALA A 283 5.29 -6.28 14.60
CA ALA A 283 5.19 -7.11 15.80
C ALA A 283 4.08 -8.15 15.64
N ALA A 284 2.91 -7.75 15.13
CA ALA A 284 1.82 -8.70 14.83
C ALA A 284 2.19 -9.71 13.74
N VAL A 285 2.95 -9.30 12.70
CA VAL A 285 3.48 -10.24 11.70
C VAL A 285 4.38 -11.29 12.36
N ARG A 286 5.31 -10.87 13.24
CA ARG A 286 6.21 -11.80 13.94
C ARG A 286 5.41 -12.77 14.82
N GLU A 287 4.44 -12.25 15.57
CA GLU A 287 3.57 -13.07 16.41
C GLU A 287 2.81 -14.13 15.61
N LEU A 288 2.27 -13.77 14.45
CA LEU A 288 1.60 -14.70 13.55
C LEU A 288 2.56 -15.80 13.07
N LEU A 289 3.74 -15.41 12.60
CA LEU A 289 4.73 -16.35 12.07
C LEU A 289 5.25 -17.30 13.16
N ASP A 290 5.53 -16.79 14.35
CA ASP A 290 5.97 -17.60 15.49
C ASP A 290 4.92 -18.65 15.90
N ARG A 291 3.62 -18.29 15.83
CA ARG A 291 2.51 -19.20 16.15
C ARG A 291 2.30 -20.30 15.11
N HIS A 292 2.50 -20.00 13.82
CA HIS A 292 1.99 -20.87 12.76
C HIS A 292 3.04 -21.43 11.78
N THR A 293 4.27 -20.93 11.79
CA THR A 293 5.30 -21.39 10.84
C THR A 293 6.38 -22.27 11.46
N ASN A 294 6.41 -22.43 12.79
CA ASN A 294 7.43 -23.20 13.53
C ASN A 294 8.86 -22.83 13.10
N GLY A 295 9.10 -21.56 12.78
CA GLY A 295 10.41 -21.06 12.33
C GLY A 295 10.78 -21.40 10.87
N THR A 296 9.83 -21.81 10.03
CA THR A 296 10.08 -22.24 8.64
C THR A 296 9.50 -21.30 7.57
N ALA A 297 9.25 -20.04 7.92
CA ALA A 297 8.75 -19.02 7.01
C ALA A 297 9.69 -18.79 5.81
N ASP A 298 9.13 -18.39 4.66
CA ASP A 298 9.92 -18.17 3.45
C ASP A 298 11.07 -17.15 3.65
N PRO A 299 12.30 -17.47 3.18
CA PRO A 299 13.46 -16.58 3.20
C PRO A 299 13.22 -15.16 2.68
N ALA A 300 12.42 -14.98 1.62
CA ALA A 300 12.15 -13.66 1.05
C ALA A 300 11.26 -12.83 1.98
N LEU A 301 10.29 -13.46 2.64
CA LEU A 301 9.45 -12.84 3.66
C LEU A 301 10.29 -12.40 4.86
N GLN A 302 11.13 -13.30 5.39
CA GLN A 302 12.04 -12.98 6.50
C GLN A 302 12.97 -11.83 6.15
N ALA A 303 13.53 -11.85 4.94
CA ALA A 303 14.40 -10.78 4.46
C ALA A 303 13.70 -9.43 4.37
N LEU A 304 12.48 -9.38 3.82
CA LEU A 304 11.69 -8.15 3.76
C LEU A 304 11.34 -7.63 5.16
N LEU A 305 10.95 -8.53 6.06
CA LEU A 305 10.59 -8.20 7.44
C LEU A 305 11.77 -7.54 8.17
N TYR A 306 12.97 -8.12 8.05
CA TYR A 306 14.18 -7.52 8.59
C TYR A 306 14.57 -6.20 7.90
N ALA A 307 14.35 -6.07 6.59
CA ALA A 307 14.63 -4.84 5.87
C ALA A 307 13.70 -3.69 6.29
N GLN A 308 12.40 -3.96 6.51
CA GLN A 308 11.48 -2.96 7.08
C GLN A 308 11.84 -2.64 8.54
N THR A 309 12.27 -3.64 9.33
CA THR A 309 12.81 -3.42 10.68
C THR A 309 14.01 -2.47 10.66
N ALA A 310 14.90 -2.59 9.66
CA ALA A 310 16.02 -1.68 9.48
C ALA A 310 15.56 -0.23 9.20
N ARG A 311 14.53 -0.05 8.37
CA ARG A 311 13.92 1.27 8.13
C ARG A 311 13.32 1.89 9.39
N ILE A 312 12.67 1.09 10.24
CA ILE A 312 12.17 1.58 11.54
C ILE A 312 13.34 2.07 12.41
N HIS A 313 14.43 1.29 12.53
CA HIS A 313 15.61 1.73 13.26
C HIS A 313 16.21 3.00 12.66
N ALA A 314 16.27 3.11 11.34
CA ALA A 314 16.74 4.31 10.64
C ALA A 314 15.92 5.56 10.99
N GLN A 315 14.58 5.48 10.92
CA GLN A 315 13.69 6.61 11.27
C GLN A 315 13.77 7.01 12.75
N ARG A 316 14.22 6.09 13.62
CA ARG A 316 14.55 6.36 15.04
C ARG A 316 15.97 6.88 15.26
N GLY A 317 16.80 6.97 14.23
CA GLY A 317 18.21 7.37 14.32
C GLY A 317 19.17 6.28 14.81
N ASP A 318 18.74 5.01 14.89
CA ASP A 318 19.54 3.88 15.36
C ASP A 318 20.28 3.16 14.21
N ASP A 319 21.45 3.70 13.81
CA ASP A 319 22.27 3.10 12.73
C ASP A 319 22.71 1.67 13.09
N MET A 320 22.99 1.38 14.36
CA MET A 320 23.43 0.06 14.79
C MET A 320 22.31 -0.98 14.70
N GLY A 321 21.08 -0.62 15.09
CA GLY A 321 19.88 -1.43 14.88
C GLY A 321 19.64 -1.69 13.40
N ARG A 322 19.73 -0.64 12.57
CA ARG A 322 19.59 -0.72 11.10
C ARG A 322 20.58 -1.71 10.48
N VAL A 323 21.87 -1.58 10.79
CA VAL A 323 22.93 -2.48 10.30
C VAL A 323 22.68 -3.93 10.73
N ARG A 324 22.33 -4.15 12.00
CA ARG A 324 22.05 -5.50 12.52
C ARG A 324 20.85 -6.14 11.83
N ALA A 325 19.76 -5.39 11.66
CA ALA A 325 18.56 -5.84 10.98
C ALA A 325 18.86 -6.18 9.51
N MET A 326 19.58 -5.33 8.79
CA MET A 326 19.98 -5.63 7.40
C MET A 326 20.88 -6.86 7.29
N ALA A 327 21.81 -7.06 8.22
CA ALA A 327 22.63 -8.27 8.27
C ALA A 327 21.77 -9.54 8.51
N ALA A 328 20.73 -9.45 9.34
CA ALA A 328 19.78 -10.55 9.54
C ALA A 328 18.99 -10.86 8.25
N GLY A 329 18.52 -9.83 7.54
CA GLY A 329 17.83 -10.01 6.26
C GLY A 329 18.69 -10.68 5.18
N ARG A 330 19.98 -10.30 5.07
CA ARG A 330 20.93 -10.95 4.15
C ARG A 330 21.16 -12.42 4.51
N ARG A 331 21.27 -12.74 5.80
CA ARG A 331 21.39 -14.15 6.25
C ARG A 331 20.15 -14.95 5.90
N ALA A 332 18.95 -14.38 6.07
CA ALA A 332 17.70 -15.03 5.69
C ALA A 332 17.67 -15.39 4.20
N LEU A 333 18.02 -14.47 3.29
CA LEU A 333 18.08 -14.75 1.84
C LEU A 333 19.11 -15.81 1.45
N SER A 334 20.13 -16.03 2.29
CA SER A 334 21.15 -17.06 2.04
C SER A 334 20.62 -18.48 2.31
N THR A 335 19.47 -18.61 2.98
CA THR A 335 18.80 -19.88 3.22
C THR A 335 17.99 -20.30 1.98
N PRO A 336 18.18 -21.53 1.44
CA PRO A 336 17.39 -22.03 0.32
C PRO A 336 15.89 -22.14 0.64
N SER A 337 15.03 -21.84 -0.34
CA SER A 337 13.57 -22.08 -0.29
C SER A 337 13.17 -23.04 -1.39
N ALA A 338 12.49 -24.14 -1.04
CA ALA A 338 12.14 -25.20 -1.98
C ALA A 338 10.94 -24.87 -2.89
N ALA A 339 9.95 -24.13 -2.38
CA ALA A 339 8.70 -23.83 -3.10
C ALA A 339 8.62 -22.35 -3.51
N GLY A 340 9.23 -21.48 -2.70
CA GLY A 340 9.11 -20.04 -2.83
C GLY A 340 7.72 -19.48 -2.55
N LEU A 341 7.67 -18.16 -2.33
CA LEU A 341 6.45 -17.42 -2.02
C LEU A 341 6.14 -16.48 -3.19
N PRO A 342 5.18 -16.81 -4.10
CA PRO A 342 4.98 -16.08 -5.35
C PRO A 342 4.67 -14.59 -5.17
N ILE A 343 3.97 -14.22 -4.09
CA ILE A 343 3.69 -12.82 -3.73
C ILE A 343 4.97 -11.99 -3.47
N LEU A 344 6.08 -12.65 -3.13
CA LEU A 344 7.41 -12.05 -2.92
C LEU A 344 8.45 -12.70 -3.86
N PRO A 345 8.43 -12.37 -5.17
CA PRO A 345 9.31 -13.00 -6.15
C PRO A 345 10.77 -12.51 -6.06
N LEU A 346 11.03 -11.45 -5.30
CA LEU A 346 12.34 -10.80 -5.19
C LEU A 346 13.23 -11.49 -4.15
N ARG A 347 14.41 -11.95 -4.59
CA ARG A 347 15.31 -12.79 -3.79
C ARG A 347 16.79 -12.46 -3.96
N SER A 348 17.11 -11.23 -4.35
CA SER A 348 18.48 -10.82 -4.64
C SER A 348 19.07 -9.94 -3.56
N GLU A 349 20.39 -10.03 -3.39
CA GLU A 349 21.13 -9.08 -2.55
C GLU A 349 20.98 -7.64 -3.06
N SER A 350 20.92 -7.45 -4.38
CA SER A 350 20.72 -6.14 -4.99
C SER A 350 19.38 -5.51 -4.61
N TRP A 351 18.33 -6.31 -4.42
CA TRP A 351 17.05 -5.83 -3.90
C TRP A 351 17.17 -5.35 -2.45
N LEU A 352 17.83 -6.13 -1.58
CA LEU A 352 18.09 -5.70 -0.20
C LEU A 352 18.99 -4.46 -0.14
N SER A 353 19.97 -4.34 -1.04
CA SER A 353 20.82 -3.14 -1.14
C SER A 353 20.00 -1.88 -1.44
N CYS A 354 18.98 -1.99 -2.30
CA CYS A 354 18.09 -0.86 -2.59
C CYS A 354 17.24 -0.47 -1.36
N ILE A 355 16.76 -1.43 -0.57
CA ILE A 355 16.04 -1.12 0.69
C ILE A 355 16.99 -0.51 1.72
N ASP A 356 18.22 -1.02 1.81
CA ASP A 356 19.28 -0.50 2.67
C ASP A 356 19.59 0.97 2.32
N ALA A 357 19.67 1.29 1.01
CA ALA A 357 19.80 2.65 0.52
C ALA A 357 18.63 3.54 0.96
N VAL A 358 17.39 3.06 0.86
CA VAL A 358 16.22 3.81 1.37
C VAL A 358 16.32 4.05 2.87
N SER A 359 16.76 3.06 3.66
CA SER A 359 16.97 3.24 5.10
C SER A 359 18.05 4.30 5.42
N LEU A 360 19.06 4.46 4.56
CA LEU A 360 20.05 5.53 4.70
C LEU A 360 19.47 6.91 4.34
N LEU A 361 18.53 6.98 3.41
CA LEU A 361 17.77 8.22 3.14
C LEU A 361 16.86 8.59 4.31
N ASP A 362 16.23 7.60 4.94
CA ASP A 362 15.44 7.80 6.17
C ASP A 362 16.31 8.35 7.33
N MET A 363 17.63 8.16 7.28
CA MET A 363 18.62 8.77 8.20
C MET A 363 19.24 10.09 7.71
N HIS A 364 18.76 10.65 6.60
CA HIS A 364 19.34 11.82 5.92
C HIS A 364 20.80 11.65 5.50
N GLN A 365 21.18 10.47 4.98
CA GLN A 365 22.54 10.15 4.52
C GLN A 365 22.59 9.85 3.01
N PRO A 366 22.30 10.84 2.14
CA PRO A 366 22.18 10.65 0.70
C PRO A 366 23.47 10.13 0.03
N GLU A 367 24.65 10.55 0.49
CA GLU A 367 25.92 10.07 -0.06
C GLU A 367 26.13 8.56 0.16
N ARG A 368 25.83 8.07 1.37
CA ARG A 368 25.89 6.65 1.71
C ARG A 368 24.81 5.88 0.93
N ALA A 369 23.60 6.44 0.83
CA ALA A 369 22.50 5.83 0.10
C ALA A 369 22.84 5.58 -1.38
N LEU A 370 23.46 6.54 -2.07
CA LEU A 370 23.82 6.39 -3.48
C LEU A 370 24.80 5.25 -3.75
N ARG A 371 25.71 4.95 -2.81
CA ARG A 371 26.60 3.77 -2.94
C ARG A 371 25.82 2.47 -2.90
N HIS A 372 24.77 2.39 -2.09
CA HIS A 372 23.89 1.23 -2.01
C HIS A 372 22.91 1.12 -3.18
N PHE A 373 22.64 2.23 -3.89
CA PHE A 373 21.89 2.27 -5.14
C PHE A 373 22.70 1.91 -6.39
N ASP A 374 24.01 1.65 -6.28
CA ASP A 374 24.87 1.26 -7.41
C ASP A 374 24.28 0.18 -8.34
N PRO A 375 23.59 -0.87 -7.83
CA PRO A 375 22.94 -1.88 -8.69
C PRO A 375 21.90 -1.33 -9.66
N LEU A 376 21.32 -0.14 -9.41
CA LEU A 376 20.36 0.51 -10.33
C LEU A 376 21.04 1.08 -11.58
N PHE A 377 22.30 1.49 -11.44
CA PHE A 377 23.07 2.22 -12.44
C PHE A 377 24.01 1.32 -13.24
N SER A 378 24.47 0.23 -12.61
CA SER A 378 25.39 -0.72 -13.22
C SER A 378 24.84 -1.30 -14.54
N ARG A 379 25.54 -1.00 -15.64
CA ARG A 379 25.32 -1.60 -16.97
C ARG A 379 25.99 -2.96 -17.13
N GLN A 380 26.94 -3.28 -16.25
CA GLN A 380 27.79 -4.46 -16.33
C GLN A 380 27.56 -5.33 -15.08
N GLY A 381 26.73 -6.34 -15.24
CA GLY A 381 26.33 -7.30 -14.22
C GLY A 381 25.11 -8.08 -14.72
N PRO A 382 24.78 -9.26 -14.17
CA PRO A 382 23.46 -9.84 -14.40
C PRO A 382 22.43 -8.77 -14.04
N GLY A 383 21.70 -8.28 -15.04
CA GLY A 383 20.86 -7.10 -14.90
C GLY A 383 19.96 -7.23 -13.68
N LEU A 384 19.84 -6.14 -12.93
CA LEU A 384 18.94 -6.08 -11.78
C LEU A 384 17.53 -6.49 -12.22
N ASN A 385 17.15 -7.75 -11.93
CA ASN A 385 15.90 -8.35 -12.39
C ASN A 385 14.74 -7.97 -11.46
N LEU A 386 14.59 -6.67 -11.20
CA LEU A 386 13.46 -6.11 -10.49
C LEU A 386 12.32 -5.86 -11.49
N PRO A 387 11.05 -6.09 -11.10
CA PRO A 387 9.91 -5.62 -11.87
C PRO A 387 10.03 -4.11 -12.18
N PRO A 388 9.62 -3.65 -13.37
CA PRO A 388 9.77 -2.25 -13.80
C PRO A 388 9.30 -1.22 -12.77
N VAL A 389 8.13 -1.44 -12.16
CA VAL A 389 7.58 -0.54 -11.14
C VAL A 389 8.42 -0.49 -9.86
N VAL A 390 8.99 -1.62 -9.42
CA VAL A 390 9.87 -1.68 -8.26
C VAL A 390 11.18 -0.95 -8.54
N ARG A 391 11.75 -1.17 -9.74
CA ARG A 391 12.96 -0.47 -10.17
C ARG A 391 12.72 1.04 -10.30
N ALA A 392 11.58 1.46 -10.84
CA ALA A 392 11.20 2.87 -10.93
C ALA A 392 11.13 3.53 -9.55
N MET A 393 10.50 2.88 -8.58
CA MET A 393 10.44 3.38 -7.20
C MET A 393 11.84 3.69 -6.63
N TYR A 394 12.79 2.74 -6.76
CA TYR A 394 14.15 2.97 -6.25
C TYR A 394 14.94 4.00 -7.07
N LEU A 395 14.72 4.10 -8.38
CA LEU A 395 15.30 5.17 -9.20
C LEU A 395 14.81 6.56 -8.76
N LEU A 396 13.54 6.70 -8.38
CA LEU A 396 13.01 7.95 -7.85
C LEU A 396 13.65 8.30 -6.49
N ARG A 397 13.85 7.32 -5.60
CA ARG A 397 14.59 7.54 -4.34
C ARG A 397 16.05 7.91 -4.57
N ALA A 398 16.70 7.31 -5.56
CA ALA A 398 18.06 7.68 -5.95
C ALA A 398 18.12 9.10 -6.54
N ALA A 399 17.13 9.50 -7.33
CA ALA A 399 17.01 10.85 -7.86
C ALA A 399 16.86 11.90 -6.74
N GLU A 400 16.05 11.63 -5.71
CA GLU A 400 15.93 12.49 -4.52
C GLU A 400 17.28 12.68 -3.81
N ALA A 401 18.06 11.59 -3.68
CA ALA A 401 19.40 11.64 -3.11
C ALA A 401 20.38 12.46 -3.96
N GLN A 402 20.37 12.27 -5.28
CA GLN A 402 21.18 13.04 -6.24
C GLN A 402 20.87 14.54 -6.17
N LEU A 403 19.59 14.91 -6.15
CA LEU A 403 19.17 16.30 -6.03
C LEU A 403 19.60 16.94 -4.71
N THR A 404 19.48 16.21 -3.60
CA THR A 404 19.94 16.67 -2.28
C THR A 404 21.45 17.00 -2.28
N LEU A 405 22.24 16.29 -3.08
CA LEU A 405 23.68 16.52 -3.26
C LEU A 405 24.03 17.52 -4.37
N GLY A 406 23.04 18.12 -5.02
CA GLY A 406 23.23 19.07 -6.12
C GLY A 406 23.54 18.43 -7.49
N ASP A 407 23.48 17.11 -7.62
CA ASP A 407 23.63 16.38 -8.88
C ASP A 407 22.32 16.43 -9.70
N LEU A 408 22.08 17.57 -10.33
CA LEU A 408 20.89 17.79 -11.16
C LEU A 408 20.85 16.88 -12.41
N VAL A 409 22.01 16.50 -12.94
CA VAL A 409 22.09 15.66 -14.15
C VAL A 409 21.72 14.24 -13.81
N GLY A 410 22.37 13.66 -12.79
CA GLY A 410 22.03 12.33 -12.31
C GLY A 410 20.58 12.23 -11.87
N GLY A 411 20.08 13.22 -11.13
CA GLY A 411 18.67 13.28 -10.70
C GLY A 411 17.69 13.26 -11.89
N ALA A 412 17.97 14.03 -12.94
CA ALA A 412 17.15 14.05 -14.15
C ALA A 412 17.21 12.73 -14.94
N GLU A 413 18.38 12.10 -15.03
CA GLU A 413 18.52 10.80 -15.71
C GLU A 413 17.77 9.69 -14.98
N SER A 414 17.87 9.65 -13.65
CA SER A 414 17.17 8.67 -12.80
C SER A 414 15.66 8.83 -12.92
N GLU A 415 15.15 10.07 -12.88
CA GLU A 415 13.73 10.37 -13.08
C GLU A 415 13.24 9.95 -14.47
N ALA A 416 13.99 10.26 -15.53
CA ALA A 416 13.62 9.90 -16.89
C ALA A 416 13.53 8.37 -17.06
N LYS A 417 14.50 7.62 -16.51
CA LYS A 417 14.48 6.16 -16.51
C LYS A 417 13.29 5.60 -15.73
N ALA A 418 13.00 6.16 -14.56
CA ALA A 418 11.84 5.75 -13.75
C ALA A 418 10.52 6.00 -14.50
N SER A 419 10.35 7.18 -15.10
CA SER A 419 9.16 7.55 -15.88
C SER A 419 8.94 6.62 -17.08
N ALA A 420 10.01 6.22 -17.77
CA ALA A 420 9.92 5.25 -18.86
C ALA A 420 9.41 3.87 -18.37
N LEU A 421 9.91 3.39 -17.22
CA LEU A 421 9.48 2.11 -16.64
C LEU A 421 8.03 2.13 -16.13
N LEU A 422 7.55 3.29 -15.67
CA LEU A 422 6.17 3.47 -15.22
C LEU A 422 5.16 3.50 -16.38
N GLY A 423 5.62 3.73 -17.62
CA GLY A 423 4.76 3.68 -18.81
C GLY A 423 3.68 4.76 -18.84
N GLY A 424 3.95 5.94 -18.29
CA GLY A 424 2.99 7.05 -18.23
C GLY A 424 2.16 7.14 -16.95
N VAL A 425 2.30 6.19 -16.03
CA VAL A 425 1.80 6.35 -14.66
C VAL A 425 2.53 7.49 -13.95
N GLN A 426 1.76 8.41 -13.34
CA GLN A 426 2.34 9.48 -12.54
C GLN A 426 2.70 8.97 -11.15
N ALA A 427 3.99 8.98 -10.82
CA ALA A 427 4.46 8.80 -9.45
C ALA A 427 4.57 10.16 -8.74
N ALA A 428 4.09 10.25 -7.49
CA ALA A 428 4.17 11.47 -6.68
C ALA A 428 5.60 12.00 -6.55
N ALA A 429 6.56 11.10 -6.30
CA ALA A 429 7.96 11.46 -6.21
C ALA A 429 8.50 12.05 -7.54
N ALA A 430 8.08 11.53 -8.69
CA ALA A 430 8.53 12.03 -9.99
C ALA A 430 8.13 13.50 -10.21
N GLU A 431 6.91 13.90 -9.81
CA GLU A 431 6.49 15.29 -9.95
C GLU A 431 7.27 16.22 -9.01
N ARG A 432 7.50 15.80 -7.75
CA ARG A 432 8.35 16.57 -6.81
C ARG A 432 9.77 16.77 -7.38
N ILE A 433 10.37 15.72 -7.93
CA ILE A 433 11.70 15.77 -8.56
C ILE A 433 11.70 16.74 -9.75
N ARG A 434 10.69 16.68 -10.64
CA ARG A 434 10.59 17.60 -11.78
C ARG A 434 10.43 19.05 -11.36
N VAL A 435 9.64 19.32 -10.32
CA VAL A 435 9.49 20.67 -9.76
C VAL A 435 10.82 21.18 -9.21
N ALA A 436 11.55 20.37 -8.43
CA ALA A 436 12.87 20.72 -7.91
C ALA A 436 13.88 20.99 -9.05
N LEU A 437 13.91 20.14 -10.08
CA LEU A 437 14.75 20.33 -11.27
C LEU A 437 14.44 21.63 -12.03
N ARG A 438 13.16 22.01 -12.13
CA ARG A 438 12.76 23.29 -12.76
C ARG A 438 13.23 24.47 -11.93
N ALA A 439 13.02 24.44 -10.61
CA ALA A 439 13.45 25.51 -9.70
C ALA A 439 14.97 25.75 -9.78
N ALA A 440 15.77 24.68 -9.69
CA ALA A 440 17.23 24.77 -9.77
C ALA A 440 17.75 25.29 -11.12
N ARG A 441 16.99 25.10 -12.23
CA ARG A 441 17.33 25.68 -13.54
C ARG A 441 17.06 27.18 -13.62
N HIS A 442 16.09 27.69 -12.86
CA HIS A 442 15.80 29.11 -12.79
C HIS A 442 16.81 29.88 -11.96
N GLU A 443 17.33 29.30 -10.88
CA GLU A 443 18.37 29.92 -10.03
C GLU A 443 19.74 30.03 -10.70
N ARG A 444 19.99 29.24 -11.75
CA ARG A 444 21.24 29.27 -12.54
C ARG A 444 21.19 30.21 -13.75
N ARG A 445 20.06 30.88 -13.99
CA ARG A 445 19.89 31.91 -15.03
C ARG A 445 19.85 33.28 -14.39
#